data_AF-A0A8R2H4Y9-F1
#
_entry.id   AF-A0A8R2H4Y9-F1
#
_cell.length_a   1.000
_cell.length_b   1.000
_cell.length_c   1.000
_cell.angle_alpha   90.00
_cell.angle_beta   90.00
_cell.angle_gamma   90.00
#
_symmetry.space_group_name_H-M   'P 1'
#
loop_
_entity.id
_entity.type
_entity.pdbx_description
1 polymer ?
#
loop_
_entity_poly.entity_id
_entity_poly.type
_entity_poly.pdbx_seq_one_letter_code
_entity_poly.pdbx_strand_id
1 'polypeptide(L)'
;MEDFNWRLQDVDRARAACLAAIEDLLRAQGKSPVDYGLPLADPRLLEPLQQDDALFREIDAAARWAPQVEALNAEQRTVYDRVMATVDDPREVSRTFFVDGPGGTGKTTLYGYLIWSLRHRPQPLEVLCFAYTGIAASLMDGGMTVHSTFGTLTEDSTSTVTMQSERAQKIRNAALIVWDEALMSPGLQLTVVDRLLRDVMVSELPFGGKTMLFAGDFRQILPVVRRGTRADIVMSSIKENGLWSVMERFNLVQNMRAGNDADFASWLLRLGNGQLPAVDGVPDIVQIPREMVCDVADLIDFVYPQEMSLANVEEFARRVILCPTNEECGDVNGDVLERVDGREMTIGIPKKSDHVLRIRHQC
;
A
#
# COMPACT_ATOMS: atom_id res chain seq x y z
N MET A 1 -8.47 -18.23 -3.93
CA MET A 1 -8.95 -19.56 -4.35
C MET A 1 -10.11 -19.43 -5.35
N GLU A 2 -11.11 -18.58 -5.08
CA GLU A 2 -12.23 -18.33 -6.00
C GLU A 2 -11.80 -17.82 -7.38
N ASP A 3 -10.88 -16.85 -7.49
CA ASP A 3 -10.34 -16.42 -8.79
C ASP A 3 -9.70 -17.57 -9.58
N PHE A 4 -9.01 -18.48 -8.90
CA PHE A 4 -8.43 -19.67 -9.51
C PHE A 4 -9.49 -20.72 -9.86
N ASN A 5 -10.55 -20.84 -9.07
CA ASN A 5 -11.65 -21.77 -9.30
C ASN A 5 -12.52 -21.33 -10.48
N TRP A 6 -12.75 -20.03 -10.61
CA TRP A 6 -13.39 -19.42 -11.77
C TRP A 6 -12.55 -19.61 -13.05
N ARG A 7 -11.22 -19.48 -12.95
CA ARG A 7 -10.28 -19.69 -14.07
C ARG A 7 -10.10 -21.15 -14.50
N LEU A 8 -9.96 -22.07 -13.55
CA LEU A 8 -9.54 -23.45 -13.81
C LEU A 8 -10.73 -24.42 -13.86
N GLN A 9 -11.90 -24.02 -13.33
CA GLN A 9 -13.11 -24.84 -13.21
C GLN A 9 -12.84 -26.21 -12.56
N ASP A 10 -11.80 -26.28 -11.72
CA ASP A 10 -11.33 -27.47 -11.03
C ASP A 10 -10.81 -27.03 -9.66
N VAL A 11 -11.47 -27.51 -8.61
CA VAL A 11 -11.24 -27.07 -7.22
C VAL A 11 -9.86 -27.51 -6.72
N ASP A 12 -9.39 -28.69 -7.11
CA ASP A 12 -8.10 -29.22 -6.67
C ASP A 12 -6.95 -28.47 -7.35
N ARG A 13 -7.12 -28.15 -8.66
CA ARG A 13 -6.20 -27.28 -9.39
C ARG A 13 -6.21 -25.85 -8.87
N ALA A 14 -7.39 -25.30 -8.57
CA ALA A 14 -7.54 -23.96 -8.02
C ALA A 14 -6.89 -23.82 -6.64
N ARG A 15 -7.02 -24.87 -5.82
CA ARG A 15 -6.34 -24.97 -4.53
C ARG A 15 -4.83 -25.04 -4.69
N ALA A 16 -4.33 -25.87 -5.60
CA ALA A 16 -2.90 -25.98 -5.88
C ALA A 16 -2.32 -24.65 -6.39
N ALA A 17 -2.99 -23.98 -7.34
CA ALA A 17 -2.59 -22.67 -7.87
C ALA A 17 -2.61 -21.57 -6.78
N CYS A 18 -3.63 -21.57 -5.92
CA CYS A 18 -3.69 -20.65 -4.78
C CYS A 18 -2.55 -20.88 -3.78
N LEU A 19 -2.21 -22.14 -3.49
CA LEU A 19 -1.09 -22.48 -2.61
C LEU A 19 0.26 -22.08 -3.24
N ALA A 20 0.41 -22.24 -4.56
CA ALA A 20 1.62 -21.81 -5.27
C ALA A 20 1.78 -20.28 -5.27
N ALA A 21 0.70 -19.53 -5.47
CA ALA A 21 0.72 -18.06 -5.37
C ALA A 21 1.08 -17.58 -3.95
N ILE A 22 0.54 -18.24 -2.92
CA ILE A 22 0.92 -17.98 -1.52
C ILE A 22 2.40 -18.31 -1.30
N GLU A 23 2.89 -19.42 -1.86
CA GLU A 23 4.30 -19.80 -1.77
C GLU A 23 5.23 -18.75 -2.39
N ASP A 24 4.91 -18.24 -3.57
CA ASP A 24 5.72 -17.20 -4.24
C ASP A 24 5.74 -15.88 -3.45
N LEU A 25 4.60 -15.47 -2.86
CA LEU A 25 4.54 -14.31 -1.97
C LEU A 25 5.40 -14.48 -0.72
N LEU A 26 5.41 -15.68 -0.14
CA LEU A 26 6.22 -16.00 1.05
C LEU A 26 7.70 -16.13 0.72
N ARG A 27 8.04 -16.64 -0.47
CA ARG A 27 9.42 -16.80 -0.95
C ARG A 27 10.13 -15.46 -1.08
N ALA A 28 9.42 -14.40 -1.49
CA ALA A 28 9.94 -13.02 -1.50
C ALA A 28 10.37 -12.52 -0.10
N GLN A 29 9.89 -13.14 0.97
CA GLN A 29 10.25 -12.87 2.36
C GLN A 29 11.10 -13.97 3.00
N GLY A 30 11.59 -14.94 2.23
CA GLY A 30 12.40 -16.07 2.71
C GLY A 30 11.63 -17.08 3.55
N LYS A 31 10.31 -17.21 3.34
CA LYS A 31 9.44 -18.14 4.07
C LYS A 31 8.71 -19.11 3.13
N SER A 32 8.12 -20.15 3.70
CA SER A 32 7.34 -21.18 3.01
C SER A 32 5.94 -21.32 3.61
N PRO A 33 4.92 -21.78 2.85
CA PRO A 33 3.59 -22.12 3.39
C PRO A 33 3.65 -23.06 4.61
N VAL A 34 4.65 -23.94 4.65
CA VAL A 34 4.86 -24.90 5.76
C VAL A 34 5.16 -24.18 7.09
N ASP A 35 5.81 -23.01 7.05
CA ASP A 35 6.08 -22.19 8.25
C ASP A 35 4.79 -21.69 8.92
N TYR A 36 3.67 -21.77 8.21
CA TYR A 36 2.34 -21.30 8.63
C TYR A 36 1.33 -22.45 8.72
N GLY A 37 1.77 -23.71 8.69
CA GLY A 37 0.91 -24.89 8.77
C GLY A 37 0.07 -25.15 7.52
N LEU A 38 0.40 -24.50 6.39
CA LEU A 38 -0.24 -24.74 5.10
C LEU A 38 0.50 -25.83 4.32
N PRO A 39 -0.22 -26.69 3.56
CA PRO A 39 0.42 -27.67 2.69
C PRO A 39 1.13 -26.98 1.52
N LEU A 40 2.17 -27.60 0.98
CA LEU A 40 2.78 -27.18 -0.29
C LEU A 40 1.82 -27.49 -1.44
N ALA A 41 1.89 -26.68 -2.50
CA ALA A 41 1.14 -26.94 -3.71
C ALA A 41 1.58 -28.28 -4.34
N ASP A 42 0.63 -29.09 -4.82
CA ASP A 42 0.97 -30.30 -5.57
C ASP A 42 1.50 -29.90 -6.95
N PRO A 43 2.79 -30.15 -7.26
CA PRO A 43 3.38 -29.76 -8.54
C PRO A 43 2.73 -30.41 -9.75
N ARG A 44 1.99 -31.51 -9.58
CA ARG A 44 1.30 -32.22 -10.67
C ARG A 44 -0.02 -31.54 -11.08
N LEU A 45 -0.57 -30.72 -10.20
CA LEU A 45 -1.81 -29.96 -10.43
C LEU A 45 -1.53 -28.54 -10.94
N LEU A 46 -0.26 -28.12 -10.89
CA LEU A 46 0.22 -26.87 -11.48
C LEU A 46 0.51 -27.11 -12.97
N GLU A 47 -0.36 -26.64 -13.87
CA GLU A 47 0.05 -26.36 -15.25
C GLU A 47 1.15 -25.27 -15.26
N PRO A 48 1.82 -24.96 -16.38
CA PRO A 48 2.86 -23.92 -16.46
C PRO A 48 2.29 -22.50 -16.25
N LEU A 49 1.71 -22.22 -15.08
CA LEU A 49 1.06 -20.98 -14.67
C LEU A 49 2.05 -19.80 -14.63
N GLN A 50 3.36 -20.04 -14.66
CA GLN A 50 4.37 -18.98 -14.63
C GLN A 50 4.38 -18.10 -15.89
N GLN A 51 3.97 -18.63 -17.06
CA GLN A 51 3.83 -17.81 -18.27
C GLN A 51 2.47 -17.11 -18.35
N ASP A 52 1.40 -17.78 -17.93
CA ASP A 52 0.05 -17.23 -17.99
C ASP A 52 -0.18 -16.13 -16.94
N ASP A 53 0.25 -16.27 -15.68
CA ASP A 53 0.02 -15.21 -14.67
C ASP A 53 0.87 -13.94 -14.89
N ALA A 54 2.01 -14.05 -15.58
CA ALA A 54 2.78 -12.89 -16.01
C ALA A 54 2.06 -12.19 -17.18
N LEU A 55 1.63 -12.98 -18.18
CA LEU A 55 0.90 -12.49 -19.34
C LEU A 55 -0.45 -11.86 -18.95
N PHE A 56 -1.20 -12.47 -18.03
CA PHE A 56 -2.47 -11.92 -17.53
C PHE A 56 -2.24 -10.62 -16.74
N ARG A 57 -1.21 -10.55 -15.90
CA ARG A 57 -0.85 -9.29 -15.23
C ARG A 57 -0.45 -8.21 -16.22
N GLU A 58 0.29 -8.57 -17.28
CA GLU A 58 0.61 -7.63 -18.37
C GLU A 58 -0.63 -7.20 -19.15
N ILE A 59 -1.56 -8.12 -19.43
CA ILE A 59 -2.84 -7.81 -20.09
C ILE A 59 -3.71 -6.91 -19.22
N ASP A 60 -3.84 -7.19 -17.93
CA ASP A 60 -4.61 -6.37 -16.98
C ASP A 60 -3.95 -5.01 -16.78
N ALA A 61 -2.62 -4.95 -16.68
CA ALA A 61 -1.87 -3.71 -16.61
C ALA A 61 -2.01 -2.91 -17.91
N ALA A 62 -1.96 -3.55 -19.08
CA ALA A 62 -2.19 -2.90 -20.36
C ALA A 62 -3.65 -2.42 -20.48
N ALA A 63 -4.64 -3.22 -20.14
CA ALA A 63 -6.04 -2.81 -20.15
C ALA A 63 -6.29 -1.62 -19.20
N ARG A 64 -5.61 -1.60 -18.05
CA ARG A 64 -5.75 -0.56 -17.03
C ARG A 64 -4.99 0.73 -17.35
N TRP A 65 -3.78 0.64 -17.92
CA TRP A 65 -2.84 1.76 -18.05
C TRP A 65 -2.48 2.12 -19.49
N ALA A 66 -2.73 1.26 -20.48
CA ALA A 66 -2.60 1.62 -21.89
C ALA A 66 -3.63 2.65 -22.39
N PRO A 67 -4.83 2.83 -21.79
CA PRO A 67 -5.63 4.03 -22.06
C PRO A 67 -4.78 5.26 -21.76
N GLN A 68 -4.57 6.11 -22.76
CA GLN A 68 -3.47 7.08 -22.80
C GLN A 68 -3.42 8.04 -21.60
N VAL A 69 -2.24 8.65 -21.40
CA VAL A 69 -1.95 9.77 -20.47
C VAL A 69 -2.96 10.92 -20.58
N GLU A 70 -3.74 10.99 -21.65
CA GLU A 70 -4.87 11.91 -21.84
C GLU A 70 -5.98 11.77 -20.78
N ALA A 71 -6.07 10.62 -20.10
CA ALA A 71 -7.01 10.41 -19.00
C ALA A 71 -6.59 11.11 -17.69
N LEU A 72 -5.34 11.60 -17.59
CA LEU A 72 -4.90 12.38 -16.45
C LEU A 72 -5.59 13.74 -16.43
N ASN A 73 -6.05 14.16 -15.26
CA ASN A 73 -6.50 15.54 -15.07
C ASN A 73 -5.30 16.52 -15.14
N ALA A 74 -5.57 17.82 -15.22
CA ALA A 74 -4.51 18.83 -15.39
C ALA A 74 -3.47 18.83 -14.26
N GLU A 75 -3.89 18.59 -13.02
CA GLU A 75 -3.01 18.55 -11.84
C GLU A 75 -2.07 17.34 -11.92
N GLN A 76 -2.62 16.15 -12.17
CA GLN A 76 -1.86 14.91 -12.36
C GLN A 76 -0.93 15.01 -13.57
N ARG A 77 -1.42 15.59 -14.67
CA ARG A 77 -0.63 15.78 -15.90
C ARG A 77 0.58 16.66 -15.66
N THR A 78 0.43 17.72 -14.88
CA THR A 78 1.55 18.60 -14.49
C THR A 78 2.64 17.82 -13.76
N VAL A 79 2.27 16.96 -12.80
CA VAL A 79 3.24 16.12 -12.09
C VAL A 79 3.87 15.09 -13.03
N TYR A 80 3.05 14.43 -13.85
CA TYR A 80 3.51 13.43 -14.82
C TYR A 80 4.56 14.02 -15.76
N ASP A 81 4.24 15.14 -16.43
CA ASP A 81 5.13 15.78 -17.40
C ASP A 81 6.43 16.25 -16.72
N ARG A 82 6.35 16.80 -15.50
CA ARG A 82 7.52 17.22 -14.74
C ARG A 82 8.44 16.05 -14.39
N VAL A 83 7.89 14.95 -13.88
CA VAL A 83 8.67 13.76 -13.50
C VAL A 83 9.30 13.13 -14.74
N MET A 84 8.54 12.97 -15.82
CA MET A 84 9.04 12.41 -17.08
C MET A 84 10.19 13.24 -17.65
N ALA A 85 10.06 14.58 -17.68
CA ALA A 85 11.13 15.47 -18.13
C ALA A 85 12.42 15.30 -17.30
N THR A 86 12.31 15.12 -15.98
CA THR A 86 13.45 14.89 -15.10
C THR A 86 14.10 13.51 -15.27
N VAL A 87 13.30 12.49 -15.61
CA VAL A 87 13.82 11.17 -15.95
C VAL A 87 14.58 11.21 -17.28
N ASP A 88 14.09 11.96 -18.27
CA ASP A 88 14.70 12.05 -19.59
C ASP A 88 15.91 13.00 -19.65
N ASP A 89 16.04 14.00 -18.77
CA ASP A 89 17.22 14.87 -18.69
C ASP A 89 18.08 14.59 -17.44
N PRO A 90 19.26 13.95 -17.57
CA PRO A 90 20.16 13.65 -16.45
C PRO A 90 20.85 14.88 -15.83
N ARG A 91 20.68 16.09 -16.39
CA ARG A 91 21.28 17.34 -15.87
C ARG A 91 20.37 18.10 -14.91
N GLU A 92 19.10 17.71 -14.81
CA GLU A 92 18.15 18.31 -13.87
C GLU A 92 18.67 18.20 -12.43
N VAL A 93 18.69 19.33 -11.73
CA VAL A 93 19.19 19.46 -10.35
C VAL A 93 18.12 19.07 -9.34
N SER A 94 16.86 19.41 -9.61
CA SER A 94 15.71 18.98 -8.79
C SER A 94 15.22 17.63 -9.28
N ARG A 95 15.43 16.59 -8.46
CA ARG A 95 15.05 15.20 -8.74
C ARG A 95 14.13 14.61 -7.69
N THR A 96 13.67 15.41 -6.75
CA THR A 96 12.92 14.93 -5.60
C THR A 96 11.59 15.64 -5.55
N PHE A 97 10.51 14.86 -5.71
CA PHE A 97 9.15 15.36 -5.80
C PHE A 97 8.30 14.84 -4.65
N PHE A 98 7.38 15.66 -4.15
CA PHE A 98 6.37 15.24 -3.19
C PHE A 98 4.98 15.63 -3.69
N VAL A 99 4.05 14.67 -3.69
CA VAL A 99 2.65 14.88 -4.07
C VAL A 99 1.77 14.75 -2.81
N ASP A 100 1.24 15.88 -2.34
CA ASP A 100 0.12 15.88 -1.39
C ASP A 100 -1.17 15.70 -2.15
N GLY A 101 -2.03 14.80 -1.70
CA GLY A 101 -3.35 14.65 -2.30
C GLY A 101 -4.30 13.94 -1.35
N PRO A 102 -5.48 14.48 -1.06
CA PRO A 102 -6.50 13.80 -0.30
C PRO A 102 -6.85 12.40 -0.83
N GLY A 103 -7.49 11.59 0.02
CA GLY A 103 -8.14 10.35 -0.42
C GLY A 103 -9.03 10.58 -1.65
N GLY A 104 -8.78 9.82 -2.72
CA GLY A 104 -9.59 9.88 -3.94
C GLY A 104 -9.12 10.86 -5.03
N THR A 105 -8.01 11.58 -4.86
CA THR A 105 -7.46 12.48 -5.90
C THR A 105 -6.63 11.79 -6.99
N GLY A 106 -6.57 10.45 -6.97
CA GLY A 106 -5.92 9.67 -8.02
C GLY A 106 -4.39 9.64 -7.94
N LYS A 107 -3.77 9.80 -6.76
CA LYS A 107 -2.32 9.57 -6.56
C LYS A 107 -1.87 8.23 -7.17
N THR A 108 -2.63 7.16 -6.88
CA THR A 108 -2.37 5.82 -7.43
C THR A 108 -2.47 5.72 -8.93
N THR A 109 -3.43 6.45 -9.50
CA THR A 109 -3.58 6.56 -10.95
C THR A 109 -2.35 7.24 -11.56
N LEU A 110 -1.89 8.36 -10.97
CA LEU A 110 -0.73 9.11 -11.43
C LEU A 110 0.55 8.25 -11.47
N TYR A 111 0.93 7.62 -10.36
CA TYR A 111 2.13 6.79 -10.37
C TYR A 111 1.96 5.51 -11.19
N GLY A 112 0.74 4.95 -11.30
CA GLY A 112 0.45 3.84 -12.22
C GLY A 112 0.80 4.18 -13.67
N TYR A 113 0.41 5.37 -14.14
CA TYR A 113 0.77 5.86 -15.48
C TYR A 113 2.28 6.09 -15.65
N LEU A 114 2.97 6.64 -14.65
CA LEU A 114 4.42 6.82 -14.68
C LEU A 114 5.15 5.47 -14.78
N ILE A 115 4.79 4.52 -13.90
CA ILE A 115 5.37 3.17 -13.87
C ILE A 115 5.16 2.48 -15.23
N TRP A 116 3.92 2.50 -15.73
CA TRP A 116 3.58 1.86 -17.00
C TRP A 116 4.34 2.49 -18.16
N SER A 117 4.35 3.82 -18.27
CA SER A 117 5.00 4.56 -19.36
C SER A 117 6.51 4.32 -19.39
N LEU A 118 7.17 4.29 -18.24
CA LEU A 118 8.61 4.04 -18.15
C LEU A 118 8.99 2.60 -18.44
N ARG A 119 8.17 1.62 -18.02
CA ARG A 119 8.42 0.20 -18.27
C ARG A 119 8.12 -0.23 -19.70
N HIS A 120 7.18 0.44 -20.40
CA HIS A 120 6.70 0.04 -21.74
C HIS A 120 7.14 0.96 -22.88
N ARG A 121 7.99 1.97 -22.61
CA ARG A 121 8.62 2.77 -23.68
C ARG A 121 9.59 1.91 -24.51
N PRO A 122 10.00 2.35 -25.72
CA PRO A 122 10.89 1.56 -26.60
C PRO A 122 12.23 1.14 -25.96
N GLN A 123 12.73 1.91 -25.00
CA GLN A 123 13.86 1.56 -24.15
C GLN A 123 13.37 1.46 -22.69
N PRO A 124 12.90 0.28 -22.25
CA PRO A 124 12.34 0.08 -20.92
C PRO A 124 13.28 0.55 -19.82
N LEU A 125 12.73 1.27 -18.85
CA LEU A 125 13.45 1.75 -17.69
C LEU A 125 12.97 1.02 -16.43
N GLU A 126 13.91 0.80 -15.52
CA GLU A 126 13.60 0.20 -14.22
C GLU A 126 12.95 1.24 -13.30
N VAL A 127 11.83 0.86 -12.68
CA VAL A 127 11.10 1.69 -11.71
C VAL A 127 10.91 0.89 -10.42
N LEU A 128 11.34 1.45 -9.30
CA LEU A 128 11.17 0.84 -7.98
C LEU A 128 10.00 1.51 -7.25
N CYS A 129 9.15 0.70 -6.63
CA CYS A 129 7.99 1.18 -5.88
C CYS A 129 8.04 0.64 -4.45
N PHE A 130 7.79 1.50 -3.48
CA PHE A 130 7.70 1.08 -2.09
C PHE A 130 6.71 1.90 -1.28
N ALA A 131 6.22 1.28 -0.21
CA ALA A 131 5.37 1.93 0.77
C ALA A 131 5.75 1.52 2.20
N TYR A 132 5.29 2.28 3.18
CA TYR A 132 5.55 1.98 4.59
C TYR A 132 4.88 0.67 5.03
N THR A 133 3.64 0.43 4.60
CA THR A 133 2.86 -0.76 4.95
C THR A 133 2.82 -1.79 3.81
N GLY A 134 2.67 -3.07 4.15
CA GLY A 134 2.56 -4.15 3.17
C GLY A 134 1.35 -4.03 2.26
N ILE A 135 0.21 -3.56 2.79
CA ILE A 135 -1.01 -3.35 2.02
C ILE A 135 -0.79 -2.26 0.97
N ALA A 136 -0.27 -1.09 1.35
CA ALA A 136 0.02 -0.03 0.39
C ALA A 136 1.03 -0.47 -0.67
N ALA A 137 2.05 -1.23 -0.28
CA ALA A 137 3.02 -1.78 -1.23
C ALA A 137 2.37 -2.72 -2.25
N SER A 138 1.43 -3.58 -1.82
CA SER A 138 0.74 -4.53 -2.70
C SER A 138 -0.14 -3.87 -3.78
N LEU A 139 -0.53 -2.60 -3.60
CA LEU A 139 -1.33 -1.85 -4.56
C LEU A 139 -0.52 -1.28 -5.73
N MET A 140 0.81 -1.30 -5.63
CA MET A 140 1.72 -0.85 -6.68
C MET A 140 2.33 -2.04 -7.42
N ASP A 141 2.48 -1.91 -8.74
CA ASP A 141 3.07 -2.97 -9.57
C ASP A 141 4.56 -3.19 -9.23
N GLY A 142 4.85 -4.34 -8.61
CA GLY A 142 6.17 -4.67 -8.06
C GLY A 142 6.50 -3.93 -6.76
N GLY A 143 5.49 -3.42 -6.04
CA GLY A 143 5.68 -2.68 -4.81
C GLY A 143 6.20 -3.55 -3.66
N MET A 144 7.12 -2.98 -2.87
CA MET A 144 7.73 -3.63 -1.71
C MET A 144 7.59 -2.76 -0.46
N THR A 145 7.70 -3.34 0.74
CA THR A 145 7.79 -2.50 1.94
C THR A 145 9.17 -1.83 2.04
N VAL A 146 9.23 -0.61 2.59
CA VAL A 146 10.50 0.09 2.84
C VAL A 146 11.45 -0.80 3.65
N HIS A 147 10.92 -1.49 4.66
CA HIS A 147 11.68 -2.41 5.52
C HIS A 147 12.23 -3.63 4.77
N SER A 148 11.48 -4.23 3.84
CA SER A 148 11.97 -5.36 3.04
C SER A 148 13.04 -4.93 2.02
N THR A 149 12.91 -3.73 1.47
CA THR A 149 13.80 -3.20 0.44
C THR A 149 15.13 -2.72 1.03
N PHE A 150 15.05 -1.98 2.15
CA PHE A 150 16.20 -1.26 2.72
C PHE A 150 16.71 -1.86 4.05
N GLY A 151 16.02 -2.85 4.61
CA GLY A 151 16.36 -3.46 5.91
C GLY A 151 15.70 -2.76 7.10
N THR A 152 15.94 -3.24 8.32
CA THR A 152 15.50 -2.55 9.55
C THR A 152 16.31 -1.27 9.72
N LEU A 153 15.65 -0.12 9.73
CA LEU A 153 16.30 1.20 9.75
C LEU A 153 16.18 1.80 11.16
N THR A 154 17.18 1.58 12.02
CA THR A 154 17.38 2.37 13.25
C THR A 154 18.51 3.38 13.04
N GLU A 155 18.60 4.42 13.88
CA GLU A 155 19.67 5.45 13.82
C GLU A 155 21.07 4.87 13.74
N ASP A 156 21.30 3.74 14.41
CA ASP A 156 22.59 3.04 14.47
C ASP A 156 22.71 1.86 13.49
N SER A 157 21.64 1.53 12.76
CA SER A 157 21.67 0.40 11.81
C SER A 157 22.18 0.84 10.45
N THR A 158 23.33 0.31 10.06
CA THR A 158 23.72 0.27 8.65
C THR A 158 22.75 -0.67 7.92
N SER A 159 22.18 -0.22 6.80
CA SER A 159 21.35 -1.08 5.94
C SER A 159 22.07 -2.41 5.66
N THR A 160 21.33 -3.51 5.60
CA THR A 160 21.88 -4.84 5.24
C THR A 160 22.15 -4.96 3.73
N VAL A 161 21.85 -3.93 2.94
CA VAL A 161 22.13 -3.90 1.51
C VAL A 161 23.63 -3.74 1.29
N THR A 162 24.29 -4.83 0.90
CA THR A 162 25.69 -4.78 0.50
C THR A 162 25.82 -4.17 -0.90
N MET A 163 26.92 -3.47 -1.16
CA MET A 163 27.18 -2.78 -2.43
C MET A 163 27.16 -3.71 -3.66
N GLN A 164 27.42 -4.99 -3.47
CA GLN A 164 27.44 -6.01 -4.53
C GLN A 164 26.12 -6.81 -4.65
N SER A 165 25.12 -6.49 -3.82
CA SER A 165 23.84 -7.21 -3.85
C SER A 165 23.03 -6.89 -5.12
N GLU A 166 22.18 -7.83 -5.52
CA GLU A 166 21.19 -7.62 -6.59
C GLU A 166 20.30 -6.39 -6.31
N ARG A 167 19.98 -6.16 -5.02
CA ARG A 167 19.23 -4.96 -4.59
C ARG A 167 19.96 -3.66 -4.89
N ALA A 168 21.26 -3.60 -4.59
CA ALA A 168 22.07 -2.43 -4.95
C ALA A 168 22.13 -2.23 -6.46
N GLN A 169 22.16 -3.31 -7.26
CA GLN A 169 22.13 -3.20 -8.72
C GLN A 169 20.79 -2.65 -9.23
N LYS A 170 19.66 -3.14 -8.70
CA LYS A 170 18.32 -2.61 -9.01
C LYS A 170 18.21 -1.13 -8.69
N ILE A 171 18.70 -0.72 -7.52
CA ILE A 171 18.78 0.70 -7.13
C ILE A 171 19.60 1.49 -8.15
N ARG A 172 20.78 1.00 -8.57
CA ARG A 172 21.62 1.69 -9.56
C ARG A 172 20.94 1.84 -10.91
N ASN A 173 20.19 0.83 -11.35
CA ASN A 173 19.50 0.82 -12.63
C ASN A 173 18.20 1.62 -12.61
N ALA A 174 17.58 1.80 -11.44
CA ALA A 174 16.29 2.49 -11.31
C ALA A 174 16.36 3.93 -11.84
N ALA A 175 15.47 4.25 -12.79
CA ALA A 175 15.30 5.59 -13.34
C ALA A 175 14.34 6.44 -12.51
N LEU A 176 13.35 5.79 -11.89
CA LEU A 176 12.38 6.41 -10.99
C LEU A 176 12.19 5.53 -9.76
N ILE A 177 12.05 6.18 -8.60
CA ILE A 177 11.75 5.55 -7.34
C ILE A 177 10.49 6.19 -6.75
N VAL A 178 9.43 5.41 -6.57
CA VAL A 178 8.13 5.86 -6.02
C VAL A 178 7.99 5.42 -4.57
N TRP A 179 7.72 6.36 -3.67
CA TRP A 179 7.42 6.13 -2.25
C TRP A 179 5.98 6.53 -1.94
N ASP A 180 5.08 5.56 -1.85
CA ASP A 180 3.69 5.82 -1.44
C ASP A 180 3.51 5.72 0.08
N GLU A 181 2.53 6.47 0.60
CA GLU A 181 2.30 6.66 2.03
C GLU A 181 3.56 7.07 2.81
N ALA A 182 4.36 7.96 2.20
CA ALA A 182 5.61 8.44 2.78
C ALA A 182 5.44 9.19 4.12
N LEU A 183 4.23 9.67 4.40
CA LEU A 183 3.91 10.39 5.64
C LEU A 183 3.81 9.50 6.86
N MET A 184 3.56 8.20 6.67
CA MET A 184 3.57 7.23 7.75
C MET A 184 5.01 6.87 8.19
N SER A 185 6.00 7.18 7.34
CA SER A 185 7.41 6.95 7.61
C SER A 185 7.98 8.05 8.51
N PRO A 186 8.67 7.68 9.61
CA PRO A 186 9.45 8.66 10.37
C PRO A 186 10.48 9.35 9.47
N GLY A 187 10.74 10.64 9.68
CA GLY A 187 11.75 11.41 8.97
C GLY A 187 13.15 10.81 9.09
N LEU A 188 13.45 10.11 10.18
CA LEU A 188 14.67 9.31 10.29
C LEU A 188 14.81 8.29 9.15
N GLN A 189 13.72 7.62 8.78
CA GLN A 189 13.71 6.63 7.71
C GLN A 189 14.11 7.25 6.38
N LEU A 190 13.65 8.49 6.13
CA LEU A 190 14.03 9.28 4.96
C LEU A 190 15.53 9.55 4.93
N THR A 191 16.12 9.96 6.06
CA THR A 191 17.57 10.20 6.19
C THR A 191 18.38 8.93 5.94
N VAL A 192 17.94 7.79 6.47
CA VAL A 192 18.67 6.53 6.29
C VAL A 192 18.61 6.07 4.83
N VAL A 193 17.44 6.19 4.17
CA VAL A 193 17.31 5.88 2.74
C VAL A 193 18.17 6.82 1.89
N ASP A 194 18.18 8.13 2.18
CA ASP A 194 19.05 9.10 1.51
C ASP A 194 20.53 8.69 1.60
N ARG A 195 21.04 8.41 2.81
CA ARG A 195 22.42 7.96 3.02
C ARG A 195 22.74 6.69 2.25
N LEU A 196 21.86 5.69 2.31
CA LEU A 196 22.05 4.43 1.59
C LEU A 196 22.12 4.66 0.07
N LEU A 197 21.24 5.50 -0.49
CA LEU A 197 21.26 5.78 -1.92
C LEU A 197 22.52 6.56 -2.32
N ARG A 198 22.99 7.49 -1.49
CA ARG A 198 24.28 8.18 -1.71
C ARG A 198 25.44 7.21 -1.73
N ASP A 199 25.48 6.26 -0.80
CA ASP A 199 26.51 5.23 -0.74
C ASP A 199 26.46 4.32 -1.98
N VAL A 200 25.28 3.79 -2.33
CA VAL A 200 25.09 2.87 -3.46
C VAL A 200 25.43 3.53 -4.81
N MET A 201 25.10 4.81 -4.94
CA MET A 201 25.35 5.61 -6.15
C MET A 201 26.71 6.31 -6.16
N VAL A 202 27.42 6.32 -5.03
CA VAL A 202 28.67 7.07 -4.85
C VAL A 202 28.49 8.55 -5.24
N SER A 203 27.48 9.20 -4.65
CA SER A 203 27.03 10.54 -5.00
C SER A 203 26.62 11.33 -3.77
N GLU A 204 27.03 12.60 -3.69
CA GLU A 204 26.65 13.52 -2.60
C GLU A 204 25.30 14.19 -2.81
N LEU A 205 24.69 14.00 -3.99
CA LEU A 205 23.37 14.55 -4.28
C LEU A 205 22.30 13.87 -3.40
N PRO A 206 21.21 14.59 -3.04
CA PRO A 206 20.08 13.97 -2.36
C PRO A 206 19.62 12.68 -3.05
N PHE A 207 19.41 11.64 -2.25
CA PHE A 207 19.05 10.29 -2.68
C PHE A 207 20.01 9.70 -3.73
N GLY A 208 21.30 10.03 -3.65
CA GLY A 208 22.31 9.60 -4.60
C GLY A 208 22.07 10.12 -6.04
N GLY A 209 21.29 11.19 -6.19
CA GLY A 209 20.89 11.74 -7.49
C GLY A 209 19.77 10.96 -8.19
N LYS A 210 19.09 10.05 -7.49
CA LYS A 210 17.93 9.34 -8.03
C LYS A 210 16.72 10.26 -8.17
N THR A 211 15.90 9.99 -9.19
CA THR A 211 14.59 10.62 -9.32
C THR A 211 13.63 9.95 -8.34
N MET A 212 13.18 10.72 -7.35
CA MET A 212 12.30 10.29 -6.27
C MET A 212 10.93 10.93 -6.41
N LEU A 213 9.86 10.15 -6.31
CA LEU A 213 8.48 10.62 -6.22
C LEU A 213 7.85 10.10 -4.93
N PHE A 214 7.70 10.99 -3.96
CA PHE A 214 6.98 10.72 -2.72
C PHE A 214 5.52 11.09 -2.89
N ALA A 215 4.63 10.29 -2.29
CA ALA A 215 3.20 10.55 -2.26
C ALA A 215 2.64 10.31 -0.85
N GLY A 216 1.60 11.07 -0.51
CA GLY A 216 0.88 10.89 0.75
C GLY A 216 -0.28 11.87 0.87
N ASP A 217 -0.91 11.85 2.04
CA ASP A 217 -1.98 12.77 2.41
C ASP A 217 -1.76 13.24 3.85
N PHE A 218 -1.48 14.53 4.05
CA PHE A 218 -1.23 15.08 5.40
C PHE A 218 -2.44 15.04 6.33
N ARG A 219 -3.61 14.67 5.79
CA ARG A 219 -4.86 14.47 6.54
C ARG A 219 -4.96 13.05 7.10
N GLN A 220 -4.04 12.16 6.71
CA GLN A 220 -3.94 10.80 7.21
C GLN A 220 -3.00 10.71 8.43
N ILE A 221 -2.70 9.47 8.82
CA ILE A 221 -1.97 9.15 10.05
C ILE A 221 -0.48 9.51 9.89
N LEU A 222 0.03 10.31 10.83
CA LEU A 222 1.45 10.64 11.00
C LEU A 222 2.24 9.45 11.56
N PRO A 223 3.59 9.51 11.59
CA PRO A 223 4.38 8.41 12.11
C PRO A 223 4.03 8.07 13.55
N VAL A 224 3.96 6.77 13.86
CA VAL A 224 3.61 6.30 15.20
C VAL A 224 4.85 6.35 16.11
N VAL A 225 4.85 7.29 17.07
CA VAL A 225 5.87 7.38 18.12
C VAL A 225 5.34 6.74 19.40
N ARG A 226 5.87 5.54 19.74
CA ARG A 226 5.42 4.80 20.93
C ARG A 226 5.68 5.62 22.19
N ARG A 227 4.63 5.86 22.98
CA ARG A 227 4.68 6.68 24.21
C ARG A 227 5.18 8.12 23.99
N GLY A 228 5.12 8.60 22.74
CA GLY A 228 5.49 9.97 22.39
C GLY A 228 4.36 10.97 22.65
N THR A 229 4.73 12.22 22.83
CA THR A 229 3.83 13.37 22.85
C THR A 229 3.46 13.81 21.43
N ARG A 230 2.49 14.72 21.30
CA ARG A 230 2.17 15.37 20.01
C ARG A 230 3.39 16.02 19.37
N ALA A 231 4.24 16.65 20.20
CA ALA A 231 5.46 17.29 19.73
C ALA A 231 6.44 16.24 19.16
N ASP A 232 6.60 15.10 19.82
CA ASP A 232 7.47 14.03 19.34
C ASP A 232 7.01 13.49 17.98
N ILE A 233 5.70 13.35 17.78
CA ILE A 233 5.12 12.93 16.49
C ILE A 233 5.45 13.94 15.39
N VAL A 234 5.25 15.24 15.65
CA VAL A 234 5.57 16.30 14.69
C VAL A 234 7.06 16.31 14.36
N MET A 235 7.93 16.25 15.37
CA MET A 235 9.39 16.19 15.20
C MET A 235 9.85 14.94 14.45
N SER A 236 9.09 13.84 14.54
CA SER A 236 9.35 12.62 13.77
C SER A 236 8.83 12.69 12.33
N SER A 237 8.06 13.70 11.95
CA SER A 237 7.44 13.78 10.63
C SER A 237 8.46 14.13 9.54
N ILE A 238 8.14 13.80 8.28
CA ILE A 238 9.01 14.15 7.16
C ILE A 238 9.17 15.67 6.96
N LYS A 239 8.21 16.48 7.44
CA LYS A 239 8.23 17.95 7.31
C LYS A 239 9.35 18.59 8.13
N GLU A 240 9.69 17.98 9.26
CA GLU A 240 10.76 18.43 10.15
C GLU A 240 12.14 17.90 9.71
N ASN A 241 12.19 17.06 8.67
CA ASN A 241 13.45 16.57 8.12
C ASN A 241 14.09 17.60 7.16
N GLY A 242 15.41 17.77 7.22
CA GLY A 242 16.14 18.69 6.33
C GLY A 242 15.95 18.41 4.83
N LEU A 243 15.73 17.16 4.44
CA LEU A 243 15.46 16.75 3.06
C LEU A 243 14.12 17.28 2.53
N TRP A 244 13.19 17.68 3.40
CA TRP A 244 11.94 18.30 2.98
C TRP A 244 12.15 19.57 2.15
N SER A 245 13.19 20.34 2.49
CA SER A 245 13.51 21.61 1.84
C SER A 245 13.93 21.46 0.37
N VAL A 246 14.45 20.29 -0.01
CA VAL A 246 14.89 20.00 -1.38
C VAL A 246 13.79 19.37 -2.24
N MET A 247 12.61 19.10 -1.68
CA MET A 247 11.50 18.49 -2.41
C MET A 247 10.66 19.54 -3.14
N GLU A 248 10.51 19.37 -4.45
CA GLU A 248 9.53 20.08 -5.26
C GLU A 248 8.14 19.49 -4.96
N ARG A 249 7.18 20.35 -4.60
CA ARG A 249 5.90 19.93 -4.01
C ARG A 249 4.73 20.23 -4.93
N PHE A 250 3.86 19.24 -5.10
CA PHE A 250 2.62 19.32 -5.86
C PHE A 250 1.42 18.99 -4.97
N ASN A 251 0.27 19.57 -5.30
CA ASN A 251 -0.99 19.30 -4.61
C ASN A 251 -2.01 18.80 -5.64
N LEU A 252 -2.59 17.63 -5.39
CA LEU A 252 -3.77 17.16 -6.10
C LEU A 252 -4.99 17.49 -5.25
N VAL A 253 -5.95 18.25 -5.80
CA VAL A 253 -7.12 18.76 -5.07
C VAL A 253 -8.40 18.14 -5.63
N GLN A 254 -8.44 17.82 -6.92
CA GLN A 254 -9.64 17.27 -7.56
C GLN A 254 -9.94 15.85 -7.07
N ASN A 255 -11.04 15.66 -6.33
CA ASN A 255 -11.53 14.34 -5.92
C ASN A 255 -12.21 13.64 -7.10
N MET A 256 -11.72 12.44 -7.44
CA MET A 256 -12.22 11.63 -8.56
C MET A 256 -13.05 10.42 -8.09
N ARG A 257 -13.01 10.09 -6.79
CA ARG A 257 -13.66 8.89 -6.23
C ARG A 257 -15.06 9.18 -5.66
N ALA A 258 -15.22 10.34 -5.03
CA ALA A 258 -16.45 10.72 -4.32
C ALA A 258 -17.36 11.66 -5.13
N GLY A 259 -17.30 11.59 -6.48
CA GLY A 259 -18.12 12.46 -7.34
C GLY A 259 -19.63 12.26 -7.18
N ASN A 260 -20.06 11.11 -6.66
CA ASN A 260 -21.47 10.77 -6.46
C ASN A 260 -22.06 11.33 -5.14
N ASP A 261 -21.22 11.83 -4.23
CA ASP A 261 -21.64 12.44 -2.96
C ASP A 261 -20.71 13.61 -2.60
N ALA A 262 -20.96 14.74 -3.26
CA ALA A 262 -20.14 15.94 -3.13
C ALA A 262 -20.20 16.54 -1.72
N ASP A 263 -21.33 16.40 -1.02
CA ASP A 263 -21.53 16.92 0.32
C ASP A 263 -20.69 16.13 1.34
N PHE A 264 -20.72 14.80 1.27
CA PHE A 264 -19.87 13.95 2.09
C PHE A 264 -18.39 14.18 1.81
N ALA A 265 -17.99 14.27 0.53
CA ALA A 265 -16.61 14.56 0.14
C ALA A 265 -16.12 15.91 0.70
N SER A 266 -16.95 16.95 0.61
CA SER A 266 -16.68 18.28 1.14
C SER A 266 -16.56 18.25 2.66
N TRP A 267 -17.46 17.55 3.35
CA TRP A 267 -17.41 17.38 4.80
C TRP A 267 -16.12 16.67 5.26
N LEU A 268 -15.74 15.56 4.61
CA LEU A 268 -14.51 14.83 4.90
C LEU A 268 -13.25 15.70 4.70
N LEU A 269 -13.21 16.51 3.63
CA LEU A 269 -12.09 17.42 3.40
C LEU A 269 -11.99 18.49 4.49
N ARG A 270 -13.13 19.06 4.91
CA ARG A 270 -13.16 20.02 6.02
C ARG A 270 -12.71 19.39 7.34
N LEU A 271 -13.11 18.15 7.60
CA LEU A 271 -12.65 17.38 8.75
C LEU A 271 -11.13 17.21 8.71
N GLY A 272 -10.59 16.68 7.61
CA GLY A 272 -9.15 16.44 7.46
C GLY A 272 -8.30 17.71 7.51
N ASN A 273 -8.83 18.85 7.04
CA ASN A 273 -8.16 20.15 7.11
C ASN A 273 -8.31 20.86 8.48
N GLY A 274 -9.02 20.28 9.44
CA GLY A 274 -9.27 20.92 10.73
C GLY A 274 -10.16 22.18 10.64
N GLN A 275 -11.06 22.23 9.66
CA GLN A 275 -11.92 23.39 9.36
C GLN A 275 -13.35 23.24 9.93
N LEU A 276 -13.63 22.12 10.61
CA LEU A 276 -14.90 21.93 11.31
C LEU A 276 -14.90 22.71 12.63
N PRO A 277 -16.06 23.24 13.06
CA PRO A 277 -16.17 23.94 14.33
C PRO A 277 -15.88 22.99 15.49
N ALA A 278 -15.09 23.48 16.45
CA ALA A 278 -14.85 22.79 17.70
C ALA A 278 -16.15 22.70 18.52
N VAL A 279 -16.36 21.55 19.16
CA VAL A 279 -17.49 21.36 20.10
C VAL A 279 -17.12 21.99 21.43
N ASP A 280 -18.01 22.84 21.96
CA ASP A 280 -17.89 23.49 23.27
C ASP A 280 -16.56 24.25 23.51
N GLY A 281 -15.93 24.72 22.43
CA GLY A 281 -14.64 25.42 22.49
C GLY A 281 -13.45 24.51 22.82
N VAL A 282 -13.63 23.18 22.82
CA VAL A 282 -12.55 22.22 23.03
C VAL A 282 -11.82 21.97 21.71
N PRO A 283 -10.51 22.32 21.60
CA PRO A 283 -9.74 22.09 20.39
C PRO A 283 -9.72 20.61 20.01
N ASP A 284 -9.63 20.33 18.71
CA ASP A 284 -9.50 18.97 18.15
C ASP A 284 -10.72 18.04 18.42
N ILE A 285 -11.84 18.55 18.91
CA ILE A 285 -13.12 17.81 19.04
C ILE A 285 -14.10 18.29 17.99
N VAL A 286 -14.63 17.36 17.19
CA VAL A 286 -15.60 17.60 16.13
C VAL A 286 -16.88 16.83 16.39
N GLN A 287 -18.01 17.40 15.95
CA GLN A 287 -19.29 16.71 15.98
C GLN A 287 -19.45 15.89 14.70
N ILE A 288 -19.65 14.58 14.86
CA ILE A 288 -20.02 13.69 13.75
C ILE A 288 -21.53 13.85 13.49
N PRO A 289 -21.96 14.01 12.22
CA PRO A 289 -23.38 14.05 11.87
C PRO A 289 -24.12 12.81 12.37
N ARG A 290 -25.33 12.98 12.90
CA ARG A 290 -26.08 11.88 13.56
C ARG A 290 -26.41 10.75 12.59
N GLU A 291 -26.63 11.09 11.33
CA GLU A 291 -26.87 10.17 10.22
C GLU A 291 -25.66 9.27 9.90
N MET A 292 -24.45 9.60 10.39
CA MET A 292 -23.24 8.78 10.24
C MET A 292 -22.96 7.91 11.47
N VAL A 293 -23.82 7.96 12.50
CA VAL A 293 -23.65 7.21 13.74
C VAL A 293 -24.65 6.05 13.74
N CYS A 294 -24.15 4.84 13.97
CA CYS A 294 -24.96 3.62 14.13
C CYS A 294 -24.36 2.72 15.21
N ASP A 295 -25.17 1.80 15.72
CA ASP A 295 -24.72 0.77 16.64
C ASP A 295 -23.90 -0.29 15.89
N VAL A 296 -22.93 -0.90 16.57
CA VAL A 296 -22.04 -1.90 15.96
C VAL A 296 -22.82 -3.10 15.42
N ALA A 297 -23.84 -3.56 16.15
CA ALA A 297 -24.69 -4.65 15.71
C ALA A 297 -25.43 -4.32 14.40
N ASP A 298 -26.02 -3.13 14.31
CA ASP A 298 -26.71 -2.65 13.11
C ASP A 298 -25.73 -2.51 11.92
N LEU A 299 -24.50 -2.07 12.19
CA LEU A 299 -23.45 -2.00 11.17
C LEU A 299 -23.07 -3.40 10.67
N ILE A 300 -22.91 -4.38 11.57
CA ILE A 300 -22.62 -5.76 11.16
C ILE A 300 -23.78 -6.32 10.34
N ASP A 301 -25.03 -6.08 10.73
CA ASP A 301 -26.22 -6.53 9.99
C ASP A 301 -26.38 -5.86 8.62
N PHE A 302 -25.96 -4.60 8.51
CA PHE A 302 -25.91 -3.89 7.25
C PHE A 302 -24.82 -4.45 6.33
N VAL A 303 -23.63 -4.73 6.88
CA VAL A 303 -22.47 -5.15 6.09
C VAL A 303 -22.48 -6.64 5.80
N TYR A 304 -22.89 -7.52 6.70
CA TYR A 304 -22.77 -8.97 6.55
C TYR A 304 -24.13 -9.67 6.61
N PRO A 305 -24.39 -10.66 5.74
CA PRO A 305 -25.57 -11.52 5.87
C PRO A 305 -25.65 -12.21 7.23
N GLN A 306 -26.87 -12.57 7.67
CA GLN A 306 -27.09 -13.31 8.92
C GLN A 306 -26.53 -14.74 8.87
N GLU A 307 -26.52 -15.33 7.67
CA GLU A 307 -25.98 -16.67 7.42
C GLU A 307 -24.95 -16.58 6.28
N MET A 308 -23.73 -17.00 6.57
CA MET A 308 -22.61 -16.95 5.63
C MET A 308 -22.05 -18.36 5.41
N SER A 309 -21.83 -18.72 4.15
CA SER A 309 -21.30 -20.01 3.74
C SER A 309 -20.44 -19.84 2.48
N LEU A 310 -19.82 -20.92 2.02
CA LEU A 310 -19.14 -20.89 0.72
C LEU A 310 -20.12 -20.65 -0.45
N ALA A 311 -21.42 -20.89 -0.26
CA ALA A 311 -22.42 -20.72 -1.31
C ALA A 311 -22.76 -19.25 -1.61
N ASN A 312 -22.58 -18.34 -0.63
CA ASN A 312 -22.87 -16.91 -0.77
C ASN A 312 -21.65 -16.02 -0.48
N VAL A 313 -20.45 -16.59 -0.58
CA VAL A 313 -19.18 -15.90 -0.31
C VAL A 313 -18.99 -14.62 -1.12
N GLU A 314 -19.45 -14.61 -2.37
CA GLU A 314 -19.37 -13.43 -3.25
C GLU A 314 -20.11 -12.21 -2.67
N GLU A 315 -21.15 -12.42 -1.85
CA GLU A 315 -21.95 -11.35 -1.27
C GLU A 315 -21.19 -10.56 -0.20
N PHE A 316 -20.26 -11.21 0.51
CA PHE A 316 -19.57 -10.62 1.67
C PHE A 316 -18.05 -10.54 1.53
N ALA A 317 -17.42 -11.28 0.61
CA ALA A 317 -15.97 -11.30 0.44
C ALA A 317 -15.36 -9.93 0.11
N ARG A 318 -16.16 -9.00 -0.42
CA ARG A 318 -15.74 -7.65 -0.83
C ARG A 318 -16.14 -6.57 0.17
N ARG A 319 -16.63 -6.96 1.34
CA ARG A 319 -17.13 -6.05 2.38
C ARG A 319 -16.17 -6.02 3.57
N VAL A 320 -16.02 -4.86 4.19
CA VAL A 320 -15.07 -4.64 5.28
C VAL A 320 -15.66 -3.70 6.32
N ILE A 321 -15.40 -4.02 7.60
CA ILE A 321 -15.59 -3.10 8.72
C ILE A 321 -14.21 -2.69 9.22
N LEU A 322 -14.00 -1.39 9.40
CA LEU A 322 -12.76 -0.85 9.95
C LEU A 322 -12.99 -0.46 11.41
N CYS A 323 -12.14 -0.95 12.30
CA CYS A 323 -12.19 -0.63 13.73
C CYS A 323 -10.99 0.23 14.12
N PRO A 324 -11.13 1.14 15.11
CA PRO A 324 -10.02 2.00 15.55
C PRO A 324 -8.95 1.21 16.33
N THR A 325 -9.32 0.11 16.99
CA THR A 325 -8.38 -0.75 17.70
C THR A 325 -8.43 -2.21 17.23
N ASN A 326 -7.33 -2.94 17.48
CA ASN A 326 -7.27 -4.38 17.20
C ASN A 326 -8.15 -5.20 18.13
N GLU A 327 -8.46 -4.71 19.33
CA GLU A 327 -9.33 -5.38 20.31
C GLU A 327 -10.77 -5.38 19.79
N GLU A 328 -11.31 -4.20 19.44
CA GLU A 328 -12.64 -4.08 18.83
C GLU A 328 -12.73 -4.83 17.50
N CYS A 329 -11.66 -4.82 16.70
CA CYS A 329 -11.58 -5.62 15.49
C CYS A 329 -11.71 -7.12 15.81
N GLY A 330 -11.09 -7.58 16.90
CA GLY A 330 -11.22 -8.95 17.39
C GLY A 330 -12.65 -9.30 17.79
N ASP A 331 -13.33 -8.40 18.50
CA ASP A 331 -14.72 -8.56 18.92
C ASP A 331 -15.66 -8.64 17.71
N VAL A 332 -15.58 -7.65 16.80
CA VAL A 332 -16.39 -7.62 15.57
C VAL A 332 -16.13 -8.85 14.69
N ASN A 333 -14.86 -9.25 14.54
CA ASN A 333 -14.54 -10.47 13.78
C ASN A 333 -15.12 -11.72 14.46
N GLY A 334 -15.16 -11.76 15.79
CA GLY A 334 -15.82 -12.81 16.55
C GLY A 334 -17.30 -12.93 16.18
N ASP A 335 -18.04 -11.84 16.30
CA ASP A 335 -19.47 -11.75 15.99
C ASP A 335 -19.77 -12.13 14.52
N VAL A 336 -18.94 -11.67 13.59
CA VAL A 336 -19.07 -12.01 12.16
C VAL A 336 -18.77 -13.49 11.91
N LEU A 337 -17.77 -14.07 12.57
CA LEU A 337 -17.41 -15.48 12.42
C LEU A 337 -18.48 -16.44 12.95
N GLU A 338 -19.29 -16.03 13.94
CA GLU A 338 -20.41 -16.82 14.43
C GLU A 338 -21.46 -17.09 13.35
N ARG A 339 -21.61 -16.16 12.39
CA ARG A 339 -22.52 -16.25 11.24
C ARG A 339 -22.02 -17.17 10.13
N VAL A 340 -20.75 -17.61 10.20
CA VAL A 340 -20.15 -18.48 9.18
C VAL A 340 -20.43 -19.95 9.51
N ASP A 341 -21.13 -20.62 8.60
CA ASP A 341 -21.37 -22.05 8.63
C ASP A 341 -20.08 -22.82 8.35
N GLY A 342 -19.71 -23.71 9.25
CA GLY A 342 -18.57 -24.61 9.06
C GLY A 342 -17.90 -25.00 10.36
N ARG A 343 -16.87 -25.85 10.25
CA ARG A 343 -16.09 -26.28 11.41
C ARG A 343 -15.07 -25.21 11.77
N GLU A 344 -15.07 -24.78 13.03
CA GLU A 344 -14.05 -23.90 13.59
C GLU A 344 -12.72 -24.61 13.74
N MET A 345 -11.67 -23.98 13.22
CA MET A 345 -10.29 -24.39 13.40
C MET A 345 -9.49 -23.22 13.98
N THR A 346 -8.70 -23.53 14.99
CA THR A 346 -7.75 -22.59 15.59
C THR A 346 -6.35 -22.92 15.07
N ILE A 347 -5.70 -21.93 14.44
CA ILE A 347 -4.32 -22.08 13.98
C ILE A 347 -3.41 -21.29 14.91
N GLY A 348 -2.58 -21.99 15.68
CA GLY A 348 -1.56 -21.37 16.54
C GLY A 348 -0.35 -20.93 15.71
N ILE A 349 -0.08 -19.63 15.64
CA ILE A 349 1.14 -19.10 15.01
C ILE A 349 2.24 -18.97 16.08
N PRO A 350 3.36 -19.69 15.97
CA PRO A 350 4.44 -19.57 16.94
C PRO A 350 5.26 -18.29 16.70
N LYS A 351 4.84 -17.16 17.27
CA LYS A 351 5.70 -16.00 17.56
C LYS A 351 5.36 -15.43 18.94
N LYS A 352 6.35 -14.77 19.56
CA LYS A 352 6.44 -14.23 20.95
C LYS A 352 5.31 -13.31 21.46
N SER A 353 4.15 -13.26 20.81
CA SER A 353 2.97 -12.50 21.23
C SER A 353 1.74 -13.26 20.78
N ASP A 354 0.90 -13.64 21.75
CA ASP A 354 -0.32 -14.45 21.60
C ASP A 354 -1.35 -13.78 20.67
N HIS A 355 -1.21 -14.00 19.36
CA HIS A 355 -2.26 -13.69 18.39
C HIS A 355 -2.77 -15.01 17.80
N VAL A 356 -4.02 -15.33 18.14
CA VAL A 356 -4.73 -16.52 17.67
C VAL A 356 -5.56 -16.12 16.45
N LEU A 357 -5.31 -16.75 15.30
CA LEU A 357 -6.18 -16.66 14.13
C LEU A 357 -7.20 -17.80 14.18
N ARG A 358 -8.48 -17.45 14.27
CA ARG A 358 -9.61 -18.38 14.16
C ARG A 358 -10.17 -18.31 12.75
N ILE A 359 -10.34 -19.46 12.10
CA ILE A 359 -10.88 -19.57 10.75
C ILE A 359 -11.87 -20.73 10.74
N ARG A 360 -13.05 -20.58 10.11
CA ARG A 360 -13.99 -21.67 9.85
C ARG A 360 -13.81 -22.20 8.43
N HIS A 361 -13.82 -23.52 8.27
CA HIS A 361 -13.70 -24.20 6.97
C HIS A 361 -14.92 -25.12 6.78
N GLN A 362 -15.49 -25.13 5.57
CA GLN A 362 -16.44 -26.17 5.16
C GLN A 362 -15.67 -27.33 4.53
N CYS A 363 -16.01 -28.56 4.94
CA CYS A 363 -15.40 -29.78 4.38
C CYS A 363 -15.97 -30.12 3.01
#